data_AF-A0A0F9A7I5-F1
#
_entry.id   AF-A0A0F9A7I5-F1
#
_cell.length_a   1.000
_cell.length_b   1.000
_cell.length_c   1.000
_cell.angle_alpha   90.00
_cell.angle_beta   90.00
_cell.angle_gamma   90.00
#
_symmetry.space_group_name_H-M   'P 1'
#
loop_
_entity.id
_entity.type
_entity.pdbx_description
1 polymer ?
#
loop_
_entity_poly.entity_id
_entity_poly.type
_entity_poly.pdbx_seq_one_letter_code
_entity_poly.pdbx_strand_id
1 'polypeptide(L)'
;EIDGASAGAVNMQNFYDGTGYAGGSTKLIVTPGAGTMTAGVFAANALTAGTFASSFITAAKFGADAIDAAAIAGSALVAASFAAGALVEGAASAATIAANAPGASAATITGACATSLSNIDLDHLINNGASMPTPTAGTIFDDIMNKDGSQNFSAATDSLEALRDRGDAAWATGAGASATTIAAACGTALNTYDGPKTSEMNTAHGLLATPAQVNAQMLDVLVTDTFAEPGQGAPGATISLKDKIGYGYKFMRNKIISGSVEIAIYNDDGTTKGQKSVISDDGNDFTRGEFGTGA
;
A
#
# COMPACT_ATOMS: atom_id res chain seq x y z
N GLU A 1 -12.23 -65.65 131.59
CA GLU A 1 -10.80 -65.45 131.87
C GLU A 1 -10.01 -65.91 130.65
N ILE A 2 -9.78 -64.99 129.72
CA ILE A 2 -8.67 -65.06 128.76
C ILE A 2 -7.96 -63.72 128.93
N ASP A 3 -6.72 -63.88 129.35
CA ASP A 3 -5.74 -62.92 129.81
C ASP A 3 -5.29 -61.97 128.69
N GLY A 4 -4.88 -60.76 129.08
CA GLY A 4 -4.47 -59.71 128.17
C GLY A 4 -3.07 -59.94 127.58
N ALA A 5 -2.92 -59.66 126.29
CA ALA A 5 -1.75 -59.00 125.69
C ALA A 5 -1.88 -58.92 124.16
N SER A 6 -2.17 -57.72 123.64
CA SER A 6 -1.29 -57.00 122.69
C SER A 6 -2.10 -55.98 121.88
N ALA A 7 -1.85 -54.71 122.17
CA ALA A 7 -2.14 -53.62 121.27
C ALA A 7 -1.16 -53.72 120.08
N GLY A 8 -1.61 -54.34 119.00
CA GLY A 8 -0.95 -54.35 117.70
C GLY A 8 -2.02 -54.07 116.63
N ALA A 9 -1.75 -53.12 115.76
CA ALA A 9 -2.67 -52.64 114.73
C ALA A 9 -3.48 -53.78 114.08
N VAL A 10 -4.80 -53.58 113.95
CA VAL A 10 -5.61 -54.36 113.02
C VAL A 10 -5.09 -54.05 111.63
N ASN A 11 -4.08 -54.81 111.20
CA ASN A 11 -3.55 -54.70 109.86
C ASN A 11 -4.68 -55.12 108.91
N MET A 12 -4.81 -54.42 107.79
CA MET A 12 -5.75 -54.81 106.73
C MET A 12 -5.30 -56.11 106.01
N GLN A 13 -4.36 -56.86 106.58
CA GLN A 13 -3.86 -58.12 106.03
C GLN A 13 -4.83 -59.28 106.31
N ASN A 14 -5.66 -59.20 107.34
CA ASN A 14 -6.67 -60.21 107.66
C ASN A 14 -7.90 -60.22 106.71
N PHE A 15 -7.87 -59.48 105.61
CA PHE A 15 -8.81 -59.63 104.49
C PHE A 15 -8.25 -60.49 103.34
N TYR A 16 -7.08 -61.11 103.53
CA TYR A 16 -6.38 -61.90 102.51
C TYR A 16 -6.10 -63.35 102.90
N ASP A 17 -6.48 -63.82 104.10
CA ASP A 17 -6.23 -65.21 104.53
C ASP A 17 -7.36 -66.17 104.13
N GLY A 18 -7.71 -66.18 102.85
CA GLY A 18 -8.12 -67.41 102.16
C GLY A 18 -9.40 -68.16 102.59
N THR A 19 -10.16 -67.75 103.61
CA THR A 19 -11.36 -68.52 104.04
C THR A 19 -12.60 -67.67 104.30
N GLY A 20 -12.58 -66.37 104.01
CA GLY A 20 -13.62 -65.43 104.45
C GLY A 20 -14.66 -64.93 103.42
N TYR A 21 -14.54 -65.22 102.12
CA TYR A 21 -15.57 -64.79 101.15
C TYR A 21 -15.79 -65.86 100.07
N ALA A 22 -16.85 -66.63 100.26
CA ALA A 22 -17.40 -67.53 99.26
C ALA A 22 -18.34 -66.73 98.33
N GLY A 23 -17.84 -66.35 97.14
CA GLY A 23 -18.69 -65.84 96.06
C GLY A 23 -17.97 -64.98 95.02
N GLY A 24 -17.65 -65.58 93.86
CA GLY A 24 -17.40 -64.87 92.60
C GLY A 24 -15.94 -64.54 92.26
N SER A 25 -15.40 -65.20 91.24
CA SER A 25 -14.00 -65.21 90.82
C SER A 25 -13.47 -63.95 90.10
N THR A 26 -13.98 -62.75 90.37
CA THR A 26 -13.47 -61.52 89.73
C THR A 26 -13.16 -60.46 90.77
N LYS A 27 -12.05 -60.65 91.48
CA LYS A 27 -11.48 -59.62 92.34
C LYS A 27 -10.70 -58.65 91.44
N LEU A 28 -11.04 -57.37 91.46
CA LEU A 28 -10.22 -56.31 90.89
C LEU A 28 -8.85 -56.35 91.57
N ILE A 29 -7.82 -56.81 90.86
CA ILE A 29 -6.45 -56.80 91.37
C ILE A 29 -5.97 -55.36 91.29
N VAL A 30 -6.18 -54.59 92.35
CA VAL A 30 -5.48 -53.32 92.54
C VAL A 30 -4.18 -53.64 93.25
N THR A 31 -3.09 -53.80 92.50
CA THR A 31 -1.75 -53.88 93.09
C THR A 31 -1.43 -52.54 93.74
N PRO A 32 -1.23 -52.44 95.07
CA PRO A 32 -0.90 -51.18 95.71
C PRO A 32 0.58 -50.88 95.45
N GLY A 33 0.86 -50.00 94.49
CA GLY A 33 2.22 -49.55 94.16
C GLY A 33 2.28 -48.77 92.86
N ALA A 34 2.24 -47.45 92.96
CA ALA A 34 2.54 -46.42 91.95
C ALA A 34 2.29 -46.78 90.46
N GLY A 35 1.11 -46.40 89.96
CA GLY A 35 1.07 -45.43 88.86
C GLY A 35 0.80 -45.90 87.43
N THR A 36 0.70 -47.19 87.11
CA THR A 36 0.29 -47.60 85.74
C THR A 36 -0.63 -48.81 85.76
N MET A 37 -1.83 -48.67 85.20
CA MET A 37 -2.58 -49.83 84.72
C MET A 37 -1.81 -50.37 83.51
N THR A 38 -1.19 -51.54 83.65
CA THR A 38 -0.52 -52.21 82.53
C THR A 38 -1.55 -52.70 81.52
N ALA A 39 -1.18 -52.78 80.24
CA ALA A 39 -2.07 -53.27 79.19
C ALA A 39 -2.60 -54.67 79.53
N GLY A 40 -3.93 -54.86 79.48
CA GLY A 40 -4.60 -56.15 79.70
C GLY A 40 -5.35 -56.32 81.04
N VAL A 41 -5.39 -55.32 81.92
CA VAL A 41 -6.18 -55.39 83.18
C VAL A 41 -7.69 -55.53 82.92
N PHE A 42 -8.16 -55.02 81.79
CA PHE A 42 -9.54 -55.17 81.34
C PHE A 42 -9.62 -56.32 80.32
N ALA A 43 -10.53 -57.27 80.56
CA ALA A 43 -10.87 -58.26 79.55
C ALA A 43 -11.41 -57.57 78.28
N ALA A 44 -11.30 -58.23 77.12
CA ALA A 44 -11.91 -57.73 75.89
C ALA A 44 -13.40 -57.40 76.12
N ASN A 45 -13.84 -56.23 75.68
CA ASN A 45 -15.21 -55.71 75.90
C ASN A 45 -15.60 -55.45 77.36
N ALA A 46 -14.68 -55.42 78.32
CA ALA A 46 -15.03 -55.03 79.70
C ALA A 46 -15.49 -53.55 79.81
N LEU A 47 -15.06 -52.71 78.87
CA LEU A 47 -15.51 -51.34 78.71
C LEU A 47 -16.40 -51.27 77.46
N THR A 48 -17.71 -51.36 77.65
CA THR A 48 -18.75 -51.17 76.63
C THR A 48 -19.40 -49.79 76.79
N ALA A 49 -20.24 -49.40 75.83
CA ALA A 49 -21.04 -48.19 75.94
C ALA A 49 -21.90 -48.14 77.22
N GLY A 50 -22.28 -49.29 77.79
CA GLY A 50 -23.02 -49.36 79.07
C GLY A 50 -22.16 -49.16 80.32
N THR A 51 -20.83 -49.27 80.20
CA THR A 51 -19.90 -49.06 81.33
C THR A 51 -19.62 -47.57 81.58
N PHE A 52 -19.99 -46.70 80.64
CA PHE A 52 -19.91 -45.25 80.77
C PHE A 52 -21.32 -44.67 80.92
N ALA A 53 -21.56 -43.83 81.92
CA ALA A 53 -22.79 -43.06 82.00
C ALA A 53 -22.91 -42.15 80.75
N SER A 54 -24.13 -41.87 80.30
CA SER A 54 -24.45 -41.09 79.08
C SER A 54 -23.91 -39.64 79.06
N SER A 55 -23.12 -39.24 80.04
CA SER A 55 -22.48 -37.92 80.17
C SER A 55 -21.04 -38.02 80.67
N PHE A 56 -20.41 -39.19 80.57
CA PHE A 56 -19.02 -39.35 81.00
C PHE A 56 -18.06 -38.50 80.17
N ILE A 57 -18.34 -38.36 78.87
CA ILE A 57 -17.65 -37.43 77.97
C ILE A 57 -18.64 -36.33 77.59
N THR A 58 -18.45 -35.13 78.14
CA THR A 58 -19.22 -33.92 77.79
C THR A 58 -18.28 -32.87 77.22
N ALA A 59 -18.81 -31.95 76.42
CA ALA A 59 -18.05 -30.82 75.88
C ALA A 59 -17.34 -30.01 77.00
N ALA A 60 -17.93 -29.95 78.19
CA ALA A 60 -17.35 -29.27 79.35
C ALA A 60 -16.09 -29.97 79.93
N LYS A 61 -15.80 -31.22 79.53
CA LYS A 61 -14.61 -31.98 79.97
C LYS A 61 -13.42 -31.83 79.03
N PHE A 62 -13.63 -31.33 77.82
CA PHE A 62 -12.56 -30.89 76.93
C PHE A 62 -12.42 -29.37 77.10
N GLY A 63 -11.35 -28.92 77.76
CA GLY A 63 -11.02 -27.50 77.78
C GLY A 63 -10.79 -26.97 76.36
N ALA A 64 -10.73 -25.63 76.20
CA ALA A 64 -10.24 -25.04 74.96
C ALA A 64 -8.88 -25.66 74.60
N ASP A 65 -8.70 -26.01 73.33
CA ASP A 65 -7.48 -26.62 72.78
C ASP A 65 -7.07 -27.96 73.40
N ALA A 66 -7.96 -28.66 74.13
CA ALA A 66 -7.66 -29.97 74.69
C ALA A 66 -7.42 -31.06 73.62
N ILE A 67 -7.81 -30.80 72.37
CA ILE A 67 -7.47 -31.60 71.20
C ILE A 67 -6.78 -30.65 70.20
N ASP A 68 -5.49 -30.45 70.38
CA ASP A 68 -4.66 -29.68 69.45
C ASP A 68 -4.09 -30.57 68.32
N ALA A 69 -3.37 -29.94 67.38
CA ALA A 69 -2.74 -30.64 66.27
C ALA A 69 -1.67 -31.66 66.70
N ALA A 70 -1.14 -31.56 67.92
CA ALA A 70 -0.18 -32.52 68.47
C ALA A 70 -0.88 -33.72 69.13
N ALA A 71 -2.07 -33.52 69.71
CA ALA A 71 -2.92 -34.55 70.27
C ALA A 71 -3.53 -35.47 69.20
N ILE A 72 -3.72 -34.96 67.99
CA ILE A 72 -4.11 -35.77 66.82
C ILE A 72 -2.83 -36.25 66.12
N ALA A 73 -2.38 -37.47 66.42
CA ALA A 73 -1.26 -38.07 65.68
C ALA A 73 -1.55 -38.03 64.17
N GLY A 74 -0.55 -37.71 63.33
CA GLY A 74 -0.72 -37.41 61.90
C GLY A 74 -1.36 -38.49 61.01
N SER A 75 -1.75 -39.63 61.56
CA SER A 75 -2.49 -40.72 60.90
C SER A 75 -3.74 -41.17 61.66
N ALA A 76 -4.14 -40.47 62.73
CA ALA A 76 -5.33 -40.80 63.50
C ALA A 76 -6.63 -40.54 62.71
N LEU A 77 -6.60 -39.56 61.81
CA LEU A 77 -7.70 -39.21 60.91
C LEU A 77 -7.36 -39.67 59.49
N VAL A 78 -7.45 -40.97 59.23
CA VAL A 78 -7.40 -41.53 57.87
C VAL A 78 -8.79 -41.50 57.25
N ALA A 79 -8.89 -41.67 55.93
CA ALA A 79 -10.19 -41.72 55.23
C ALA A 79 -11.14 -42.77 55.81
N ALA A 80 -10.62 -43.87 56.38
CA ALA A 80 -11.41 -44.89 57.06
C ALA A 80 -11.93 -44.46 58.45
N SER A 81 -11.39 -43.39 59.04
CA SER A 81 -11.84 -42.83 60.32
C SER A 81 -13.19 -42.11 60.19
N PHE A 82 -13.64 -41.84 58.96
CA PHE A 82 -14.93 -41.22 58.67
C PHE A 82 -15.80 -42.24 57.92
N ALA A 83 -16.96 -42.57 58.48
CA ALA A 83 -17.96 -43.34 57.74
C ALA A 83 -18.42 -42.54 56.51
N ALA A 84 -18.83 -43.24 55.44
CA ALA A 84 -19.41 -42.59 54.26
C ALA A 84 -20.59 -41.69 54.70
N GLY A 85 -20.51 -40.39 54.39
CA GLY A 85 -21.51 -39.39 54.80
C GLY A 85 -21.31 -38.77 56.19
N ALA A 86 -20.23 -39.09 56.92
CA ALA A 86 -19.95 -38.47 58.23
C ALA A 86 -19.64 -36.96 58.13
N LEU A 87 -19.14 -36.50 56.97
CA LEU A 87 -19.03 -35.09 56.62
C LEU A 87 -20.29 -34.67 55.86
N VAL A 88 -21.40 -34.50 56.59
CA VAL A 88 -22.60 -33.88 56.01
C VAL A 88 -22.30 -32.40 55.75
N GLU A 89 -22.73 -31.92 54.59
CA GLU A 89 -22.54 -30.65 53.87
C GLU A 89 -22.71 -29.32 54.66
N GLY A 90 -22.81 -29.34 55.99
CA GLY A 90 -23.11 -28.18 56.82
C GLY A 90 -21.92 -27.51 57.52
N ALA A 91 -20.72 -28.10 57.54
CA ALA A 91 -19.62 -27.61 58.38
C ALA A 91 -18.58 -26.73 57.67
N ALA A 92 -18.54 -26.72 56.33
CA ALA A 92 -17.71 -25.79 55.55
C ALA A 92 -18.52 -25.39 54.32
N SER A 93 -19.03 -24.15 54.31
CA SER A 93 -19.84 -23.67 53.19
C SER A 93 -19.07 -23.83 51.88
N ALA A 94 -19.65 -24.54 50.91
CA ALA A 94 -19.10 -24.69 49.56
C ALA A 94 -18.74 -23.33 48.91
N ALA A 95 -19.39 -22.25 49.37
CA ALA A 95 -19.08 -20.86 49.01
C ALA A 95 -17.65 -20.44 49.37
N THR A 96 -17.09 -20.90 50.49
CA THR A 96 -15.73 -20.50 50.92
C THR A 96 -14.65 -21.23 50.12
N ILE A 97 -14.92 -22.46 49.68
CA ILE A 97 -14.00 -23.24 48.83
C ILE A 97 -14.02 -22.70 47.39
N ALA A 98 -15.18 -22.29 46.87
CA ALA A 98 -15.30 -21.73 45.53
C ALA A 98 -14.63 -20.36 45.37
N ALA A 99 -14.60 -19.54 46.44
CA ALA A 99 -14.02 -18.20 46.40
C ALA A 99 -12.47 -18.19 46.46
N ASN A 100 -11.84 -19.25 46.99
CA ASN A 100 -10.38 -19.28 47.27
C ASN A 100 -9.64 -20.45 46.63
N ALA A 101 -10.18 -21.11 45.60
CA ALA A 101 -9.44 -22.12 44.85
C ALA A 101 -8.29 -21.45 44.04
N PRO A 102 -7.00 -21.80 44.28
CA PRO A 102 -5.90 -21.31 43.47
C PRO A 102 -5.96 -21.99 42.09
N GLY A 103 -6.61 -21.33 41.13
CA GLY A 103 -6.72 -21.80 39.75
C GLY A 103 -8.15 -21.67 39.22
N ALA A 104 -8.52 -20.46 38.78
CA ALA A 104 -9.65 -20.31 37.88
C ALA A 104 -9.45 -21.26 36.67
N SER A 105 -10.48 -22.02 36.29
CA SER A 105 -10.38 -22.93 35.15
C SER A 105 -9.96 -22.17 33.89
N ALA A 106 -9.28 -22.82 32.93
CA ALA A 106 -8.92 -22.19 31.67
C ALA A 106 -10.13 -21.55 30.96
N ALA A 107 -11.32 -22.14 31.12
CA ALA A 107 -12.58 -21.58 30.63
C ALA A 107 -12.98 -20.28 31.35
N THR A 108 -12.85 -20.22 32.67
CA THR A 108 -13.12 -19.01 33.47
C THR A 108 -12.15 -17.89 33.13
N ILE A 109 -10.87 -18.20 32.97
CA ILE A 109 -9.83 -17.23 32.58
C ILE A 109 -10.10 -16.73 31.15
N THR A 110 -10.37 -17.63 30.20
CA THR A 110 -10.67 -17.25 28.82
C THR A 110 -11.92 -16.39 28.73
N GLY A 111 -12.98 -16.74 29.47
CA GLY A 111 -14.20 -15.93 29.56
C GLY A 111 -13.94 -14.54 30.14
N ALA A 112 -13.21 -14.46 31.26
CA ALA A 112 -12.86 -13.18 31.89
C ALA A 112 -11.97 -12.31 30.99
N CYS A 113 -11.01 -12.91 30.30
CA CYS A 113 -10.17 -12.22 29.31
C CYS A 113 -11.00 -11.74 28.12
N ALA A 114 -11.88 -12.57 27.56
CA ALA A 114 -12.77 -12.18 26.46
C ALA A 114 -13.68 -11.01 26.86
N THR A 115 -14.31 -11.07 28.03
CA THR A 115 -15.12 -9.96 28.56
C THR A 115 -14.28 -8.71 28.78
N SER A 116 -13.09 -8.84 29.37
CA SER A 116 -12.23 -7.68 29.64
C SER A 116 -11.77 -7.02 28.36
N LEU A 117 -11.44 -7.79 27.33
CA LEU A 117 -11.00 -7.29 26.02
C LEU A 117 -12.16 -6.65 25.24
N SER A 118 -13.36 -7.21 25.34
CA SER A 118 -14.58 -6.61 24.79
C SER A 118 -14.91 -5.28 25.43
N ASN A 119 -14.78 -5.17 26.75
CA ASN A 119 -15.03 -3.93 27.49
C ASN A 119 -14.07 -2.78 27.13
N ILE A 120 -12.91 -3.08 26.56
CA ILE A 120 -11.94 -2.09 26.05
C ILE A 120 -11.93 -2.04 24.51
N ASP A 121 -12.97 -2.61 23.88
CA ASP A 121 -13.17 -2.64 22.43
C ASP A 121 -12.01 -3.26 21.63
N LEU A 122 -11.26 -4.19 22.24
CA LEU A 122 -10.19 -4.93 21.56
C LEU A 122 -10.67 -6.24 20.94
N ASP A 123 -11.99 -6.47 20.85
CA ASP A 123 -12.58 -7.65 20.20
C ASP A 123 -12.11 -7.82 18.75
N HIS A 124 -11.85 -6.71 18.05
CA HIS A 124 -11.33 -6.71 16.67
C HIS A 124 -9.90 -7.29 16.56
N LEU A 125 -9.12 -7.37 17.64
CA LEU A 125 -7.78 -7.99 17.61
C LEU A 125 -7.82 -9.52 17.76
N ILE A 126 -8.93 -10.06 18.24
CA ILE A 126 -9.02 -11.46 18.69
C ILE A 126 -9.94 -12.26 17.75
N ASN A 127 -10.86 -11.59 17.06
CA ASN A 127 -11.74 -12.21 16.08
C ASN A 127 -10.99 -12.59 14.80
N ASN A 128 -10.54 -13.84 14.70
CA ASN A 128 -9.99 -14.44 13.47
C ASN A 128 -11.09 -14.92 12.49
N GLY A 129 -12.28 -14.31 12.52
CA GLY A 129 -13.42 -14.69 11.70
C GLY A 129 -13.48 -13.91 10.39
N ALA A 130 -13.90 -14.55 9.30
CA ALA A 130 -14.01 -13.98 7.94
C ALA A 130 -15.03 -12.82 7.80
N SER A 131 -15.66 -12.38 8.89
CA SER A 131 -16.58 -11.26 8.95
C SER A 131 -16.17 -10.38 10.13
N MET A 132 -15.10 -9.61 9.94
CA MET A 132 -14.72 -8.61 10.93
C MET A 132 -15.82 -7.53 10.97
N PRO A 133 -16.49 -7.33 12.11
CA PRO A 133 -17.44 -6.24 12.25
C PRO A 133 -16.70 -4.91 12.09
N THR A 134 -17.39 -3.88 11.61
CA THR A 134 -16.86 -2.51 11.57
C THR A 134 -16.30 -2.15 12.97
N PRO A 135 -15.15 -1.45 13.06
CA PRO A 135 -14.65 -0.92 14.32
C PRO A 135 -15.75 -0.18 15.09
N THR A 136 -15.79 -0.36 16.40
CA THR A 136 -16.73 0.40 17.26
C THR A 136 -16.36 1.88 17.16
N ALA A 137 -17.37 2.75 17.02
CA ALA A 137 -17.17 4.19 16.92
C ALA A 137 -16.41 4.74 18.14
N GLY A 138 -15.42 5.59 17.91
CA GLY A 138 -14.57 6.19 18.95
C GLY A 138 -13.42 5.30 19.45
N THR A 139 -13.19 4.12 18.86
CA THR A 139 -11.99 3.33 19.11
C THR A 139 -10.78 3.91 18.38
N ILE A 140 -9.56 3.54 18.80
CA ILE A 140 -8.34 3.96 18.10
C ILE A 140 -8.32 3.51 16.63
N PHE A 141 -8.95 2.36 16.32
CA PHE A 141 -9.07 1.88 14.95
C PHE A 141 -10.09 2.69 14.14
N ASP A 142 -11.17 3.17 14.77
CA ASP A 142 -12.13 4.11 14.18
C ASP A 142 -11.45 5.46 13.85
N ASP A 143 -10.69 6.01 14.80
CA ASP A 143 -9.96 7.28 14.63
C ASP A 143 -8.86 7.21 13.54
N ILE A 144 -8.20 6.07 13.39
CA ILE A 144 -7.16 5.89 12.36
C ILE A 144 -7.78 5.63 10.97
N MET A 145 -8.95 4.99 10.92
CA MET A 145 -9.59 4.61 9.66
C MET A 145 -10.52 5.68 9.09
N ASN A 146 -11.09 6.55 9.93
CA ASN A 146 -11.98 7.62 9.49
C ASN A 146 -11.22 8.95 9.38
N LYS A 147 -11.59 9.75 8.38
CA LYS A 147 -11.02 11.10 8.18
C LYS A 147 -11.50 12.10 9.24
N ASP A 148 -12.68 11.85 9.80
CA ASP A 148 -13.35 12.61 10.85
C ASP A 148 -14.25 11.69 11.68
N GLY A 149 -14.58 12.08 12.92
CA GLY A 149 -15.28 11.23 13.90
C GLY A 149 -16.75 10.94 13.60
N SER A 150 -17.21 11.02 12.34
CA SER A 150 -18.61 10.90 11.96
C SER A 150 -18.89 9.97 10.76
N GLN A 151 -17.89 9.25 10.25
CA GLN A 151 -18.07 8.34 9.11
C GLN A 151 -17.92 6.87 9.52
N ASN A 152 -18.79 6.00 9.01
CA ASN A 152 -18.70 4.56 9.21
C ASN A 152 -17.72 3.97 8.19
N PHE A 153 -16.58 3.44 8.67
CA PHE A 153 -15.61 2.78 7.81
C PHE A 153 -16.23 1.69 6.91
N SER A 154 -16.07 1.86 5.61
CA SER A 154 -16.40 0.93 4.54
C SER A 154 -15.11 0.43 3.88
N ALA A 155 -14.79 -0.85 4.09
CA ALA A 155 -13.60 -1.48 3.53
C ALA A 155 -13.51 -1.42 1.99
N ALA A 156 -14.64 -1.23 1.30
CA ALA A 156 -14.71 -1.15 -0.16
C ALA A 156 -14.34 0.24 -0.72
N THR A 157 -14.54 1.30 0.05
CA THR A 157 -14.40 2.69 -0.41
C THR A 157 -13.28 3.42 0.32
N ASP A 158 -13.18 3.25 1.64
CA ASP A 158 -12.48 4.20 2.53
C ASP A 158 -10.96 4.05 2.48
N SER A 159 -10.47 2.84 2.20
CA SER A 159 -9.04 2.60 1.93
C SER A 159 -8.53 3.30 0.66
N LEU A 160 -9.42 3.59 -0.31
CA LEU A 160 -9.11 4.30 -1.55
C LEU A 160 -9.55 5.77 -1.52
N GLU A 161 -10.43 6.15 -0.59
CA GLU A 161 -10.87 7.55 -0.40
C GLU A 161 -9.70 8.44 -0.02
N ALA A 162 -8.77 8.00 0.83
CA ALA A 162 -7.60 8.81 1.20
C ALA A 162 -6.69 9.12 0.00
N LEU A 163 -6.52 8.17 -0.92
CA LEU A 163 -5.78 8.37 -2.17
C LEU A 163 -6.54 9.25 -3.14
N ARG A 164 -7.86 9.05 -3.26
CA ARG A 164 -8.74 9.88 -4.08
C ARG A 164 -8.80 11.32 -3.57
N ASP A 165 -8.94 11.55 -2.28
CA ASP A 165 -8.90 12.88 -1.66
C ASP A 165 -7.56 13.57 -1.86
N ARG A 166 -6.44 12.85 -1.76
CA ARG A 166 -5.12 13.38 -2.11
C ARG A 166 -5.03 13.70 -3.60
N GLY A 167 -5.60 12.86 -4.46
CA GLY A 167 -5.69 13.06 -5.90
C GLY A 167 -6.53 14.27 -6.26
N ASP A 168 -7.73 14.40 -5.69
CA ASP A 168 -8.67 15.50 -5.87
C ASP A 168 -8.09 16.81 -5.31
N ALA A 169 -7.44 16.77 -4.14
CA ALA A 169 -6.73 17.92 -3.61
C ALA A 169 -5.54 18.32 -4.49
N ALA A 170 -4.74 17.37 -4.98
CA ALA A 170 -3.59 17.63 -5.85
C ALA A 170 -4.01 18.09 -7.27
N TRP A 171 -5.14 17.60 -7.77
CA TRP A 171 -5.75 18.02 -9.03
C TRP A 171 -6.45 19.37 -8.90
N ALA A 172 -7.03 19.69 -7.74
CA ALA A 172 -7.58 21.01 -7.47
C ALA A 172 -6.49 22.07 -7.22
N THR A 173 -5.34 21.70 -6.64
CA THR A 173 -4.28 22.64 -6.23
C THR A 173 -3.04 22.68 -7.15
N GLY A 174 -3.06 21.99 -8.29
CA GLY A 174 -2.17 22.33 -9.40
C GLY A 174 -0.85 21.57 -9.49
N ALA A 175 -0.89 20.23 -9.47
CA ALA A 175 0.12 19.44 -10.20
C ALA A 175 -0.26 19.20 -11.67
N GLY A 176 -1.55 19.30 -12.01
CA GLY A 176 -2.06 19.44 -13.38
C GLY A 176 -2.72 20.81 -13.51
N ALA A 177 -2.30 21.63 -14.48
CA ALA A 177 -2.85 22.97 -14.66
C ALA A 177 -4.38 22.95 -14.70
N SER A 178 -5.04 23.83 -13.93
CA SER A 178 -6.50 23.95 -13.96
C SER A 178 -7.00 24.33 -15.36
N ALA A 179 -8.24 23.96 -15.70
CA ALA A 179 -8.87 24.37 -16.96
C ALA A 179 -8.83 25.89 -17.17
N THR A 180 -8.95 26.68 -16.10
CA THR A 180 -8.84 28.14 -16.11
C THR A 180 -7.42 28.59 -16.48
N THR A 181 -6.39 27.95 -15.94
CA THR A 181 -4.99 28.25 -16.26
C THR A 181 -4.67 27.94 -17.73
N ILE A 182 -5.18 26.81 -18.23
CA ILE A 182 -5.03 26.41 -19.64
C ILE A 182 -5.74 27.41 -20.55
N ALA A 183 -6.99 27.78 -20.22
CA ALA A 183 -7.74 28.76 -20.99
C ALA A 183 -7.05 30.13 -21.02
N ALA A 184 -6.47 30.57 -19.89
CA ALA A 184 -5.69 31.80 -19.82
C ALA A 184 -4.43 31.73 -20.71
N ALA A 185 -3.68 30.64 -20.64
CA ALA A 185 -2.48 30.43 -21.48
C ALA A 185 -2.81 30.41 -22.97
N CYS A 186 -3.87 29.70 -23.36
CA CYS A 186 -4.36 29.69 -24.74
C CYS A 186 -4.84 31.08 -25.18
N GLY A 187 -5.52 31.82 -24.31
CA GLY A 187 -5.93 33.20 -24.57
C GLY A 187 -4.73 34.12 -24.81
N THR A 188 -3.69 34.03 -23.99
CA THR A 188 -2.43 34.76 -24.22
C THR A 188 -1.80 34.39 -25.56
N ALA A 189 -1.66 33.09 -25.85
CA ALA A 189 -1.04 32.61 -27.09
C ALA A 189 -1.79 33.11 -28.34
N LEU A 190 -3.13 33.05 -28.31
CA LEU A 190 -3.98 33.52 -29.40
C LEU A 190 -3.87 35.04 -29.59
N ASN A 191 -3.77 35.81 -28.51
CA ASN A 191 -3.61 37.26 -28.56
C ASN A 191 -2.24 37.71 -29.09
N THR A 192 -1.20 36.88 -28.92
CA THR A 192 0.15 37.16 -29.43
C THR A 192 0.38 36.67 -30.86
N TYR A 193 -0.54 35.91 -31.43
CA TYR A 193 -0.42 35.44 -32.79
C TYR A 193 -0.63 36.59 -33.78
N ASP A 194 0.46 37.09 -34.36
CA ASP A 194 0.45 38.13 -35.40
C ASP A 194 0.69 37.48 -36.77
N GLY A 195 -0.37 36.93 -37.36
CA GLY A 195 -0.32 36.41 -38.73
C GLY A 195 -0.06 37.52 -39.76
N PRO A 196 0.30 37.16 -41.01
CA PRO A 196 0.60 38.15 -42.05
C PRO A 196 -0.61 39.06 -42.27
N LYS A 197 -0.41 40.36 -42.05
CA LYS A 197 -1.44 41.38 -42.24
C LYS A 197 -1.62 41.68 -43.72
N THR A 198 -2.82 42.11 -44.10
CA THR A 198 -3.12 42.59 -45.47
C THR A 198 -2.13 43.65 -45.94
N SER A 199 -1.64 44.52 -45.04
CA SER A 199 -0.61 45.52 -45.34
C SER A 199 0.74 44.91 -45.73
N GLU A 200 1.15 43.83 -45.08
CA GLU A 200 2.41 43.14 -45.34
C GLU A 200 2.32 42.39 -46.68
N MET A 201 1.19 41.74 -46.94
CA MET A 201 0.92 41.11 -48.23
C MET A 201 0.86 42.13 -49.38
N ASN A 202 0.22 43.27 -49.17
CA ASN A 202 0.17 44.34 -50.16
C ASN A 202 1.56 44.93 -50.45
N THR A 203 2.40 45.04 -49.42
CA THR A 203 3.80 45.46 -49.59
C THR A 203 4.57 44.48 -50.45
N ALA A 204 4.43 43.17 -50.18
CA ALA A 204 5.07 42.13 -50.99
C ALA A 204 4.59 42.13 -52.45
N HIS A 205 3.28 42.28 -52.68
CA HIS A 205 2.73 42.40 -54.04
C HIS A 205 3.22 43.65 -54.76
N GLY A 206 3.44 44.75 -54.04
CA GLY A 206 3.99 45.99 -54.60
C GLY A 206 5.44 45.88 -55.09
N LEU A 207 6.19 44.84 -54.68
CA LEU A 207 7.56 44.59 -55.15
C LEU A 207 7.61 43.83 -56.49
N LEU A 208 6.48 43.27 -56.94
CA LEU A 208 6.40 42.60 -58.24
C LEU A 208 6.41 43.64 -59.37
N ALA A 209 7.06 43.31 -60.49
CA ALA A 209 7.03 44.16 -61.67
C ALA A 209 5.59 44.35 -62.15
N THR A 210 5.19 45.61 -62.27
CA THR A 210 3.87 45.97 -62.80
C THR A 210 3.80 45.65 -64.30
N PRO A 211 2.61 45.39 -64.85
CA PRO A 211 2.44 45.21 -66.29
C PRO A 211 3.00 46.38 -67.12
N ALA A 212 2.92 47.61 -66.59
CA ALA A 212 3.49 48.79 -67.25
C ALA A 212 5.02 48.75 -67.31
N GLN A 213 5.70 48.31 -66.25
CA GLN A 213 7.15 48.15 -66.24
C GLN A 213 7.59 47.06 -67.22
N VAL A 214 6.88 45.93 -67.26
CA VAL A 214 7.17 44.85 -68.22
C VAL A 214 6.98 45.34 -69.66
N ASN A 215 5.88 46.06 -69.94
CA ASN A 215 5.64 46.63 -71.26
C ASN A 215 6.72 47.65 -71.65
N ALA A 216 7.16 48.49 -70.71
CA ALA A 216 8.23 49.46 -70.95
C ALA A 216 9.54 48.75 -71.30
N GLN A 217 9.93 47.72 -70.54
CA GLN A 217 11.13 46.92 -70.82
C GLN A 217 11.05 46.23 -72.18
N MET A 218 9.89 45.71 -72.55
CA MET A 218 9.73 45.07 -73.86
C MET A 218 9.72 46.06 -75.02
N LEU A 219 9.13 47.23 -74.83
CA LEU A 219 9.20 48.30 -75.80
C LEU A 219 10.65 48.78 -75.99
N ASP A 220 11.42 48.85 -74.90
CA ASP A 220 12.84 49.24 -74.92
C ASP A 220 13.66 48.30 -75.81
N VAL A 221 13.52 46.98 -75.59
CA VAL A 221 14.17 45.94 -76.42
C VAL A 221 13.81 46.04 -77.90
N LEU A 222 12.60 46.51 -78.23
CA LEU A 222 12.12 46.57 -79.61
C LEU A 222 12.44 47.88 -80.34
N VAL A 223 12.54 49.00 -79.61
CA VAL A 223 12.60 50.34 -80.22
C VAL A 223 13.88 51.10 -79.86
N THR A 224 14.33 50.98 -78.62
CA THR A 224 15.48 51.75 -78.12
C THR A 224 16.78 50.96 -78.23
N ASP A 225 16.74 49.68 -77.84
CA ASP A 225 17.94 48.85 -77.76
C ASP A 225 18.57 48.67 -79.14
N THR A 226 19.88 48.94 -79.20
CA THR A 226 20.65 48.78 -80.43
C THR A 226 21.44 47.50 -80.39
N PHE A 227 21.36 46.77 -81.49
CA PHE A 227 22.04 45.50 -81.68
C PHE A 227 23.03 45.66 -82.84
N ALA A 228 24.33 45.46 -82.57
CA ALA A 228 25.35 45.50 -83.61
C ALA A 228 25.06 44.46 -84.72
N GLU A 229 25.39 44.81 -85.97
CA GLU A 229 25.26 43.90 -87.11
C GLU A 229 26.06 42.61 -86.88
N PRO A 230 25.58 41.45 -87.38
CA PRO A 230 26.35 40.23 -87.31
C PRO A 230 27.71 40.37 -88.00
N GLY A 231 28.75 39.89 -87.31
CA GLY A 231 30.12 39.85 -87.81
C GLY A 231 30.31 38.93 -89.01
N GLN A 232 31.55 38.80 -89.48
CA GLN A 232 31.88 37.88 -90.57
C GLN A 232 31.71 36.42 -90.14
N GLY A 233 31.15 35.59 -91.02
CA GLY A 233 30.94 34.16 -90.77
C GLY A 233 29.78 33.59 -91.59
N ALA A 234 29.71 32.26 -91.68
CA ALA A 234 28.55 31.58 -92.24
C ALA A 234 27.36 31.70 -91.26
N PRO A 235 26.14 32.06 -91.73
CA PRO A 235 24.95 32.03 -90.88
C PRO A 235 24.70 30.61 -90.36
N GLY A 236 24.84 30.42 -89.05
CA GLY A 236 24.63 29.10 -88.43
C GLY A 236 23.16 28.71 -88.37
N ALA A 237 22.87 27.41 -88.46
CA ALA A 237 21.50 26.88 -88.38
C ALA A 237 20.82 27.14 -87.02
N THR A 238 21.61 27.22 -85.94
CA THR A 238 21.15 27.44 -84.56
C THR A 238 21.80 28.68 -83.97
N ILE A 239 21.24 29.85 -84.27
CA ILE A 239 21.69 31.16 -83.76
C ILE A 239 20.53 31.93 -83.11
N SER A 240 20.86 32.99 -82.36
CA SER A 240 19.87 33.84 -81.69
C SER A 240 18.91 34.50 -82.68
N LEU A 241 17.67 34.83 -82.24
CA LEU A 241 16.71 35.54 -83.09
C LEU A 241 17.24 36.91 -83.53
N LYS A 242 17.95 37.61 -82.62
CA LYS A 242 18.66 38.86 -82.91
C LYS A 242 19.59 38.68 -84.11
N ASP A 243 20.40 37.64 -84.14
CA ASP A 243 21.35 37.43 -85.23
C ASP A 243 20.65 36.98 -86.52
N LYS A 244 19.58 36.17 -86.45
CA LYS A 244 18.75 35.82 -87.63
C LYS A 244 18.19 37.07 -88.31
N ILE A 245 17.58 37.96 -87.52
CA ILE A 245 17.02 39.23 -88.01
C ILE A 245 18.15 40.15 -88.47
N GLY A 246 19.26 40.21 -87.74
CA GLY A 246 20.43 41.02 -88.07
C GLY A 246 21.04 40.64 -89.42
N TYR A 247 21.15 39.33 -89.73
CA TYR A 247 21.58 38.89 -91.05
C TYR A 247 20.59 39.37 -92.11
N GLY A 248 19.28 39.11 -91.94
CA GLY A 248 18.25 39.58 -92.87
C GLY A 248 18.28 41.09 -93.13
N TYR A 249 18.44 41.89 -92.07
CA TYR A 249 18.56 43.35 -92.18
C TYR A 249 19.82 43.77 -92.94
N LYS A 250 20.95 43.12 -92.69
CA LYS A 250 22.21 43.36 -93.41
C LYS A 250 22.08 43.11 -94.91
N PHE A 251 21.39 42.05 -95.32
CA PHE A 251 21.08 41.77 -96.72
C PHE A 251 20.22 42.86 -97.38
N MET A 252 19.36 43.53 -96.61
CA MET A 252 18.48 44.59 -97.12
C MET A 252 19.13 45.97 -97.14
N ARG A 253 20.02 46.26 -96.19
CA ARG A 253 20.65 47.58 -96.02
C ARG A 253 21.99 47.71 -96.75
N ASN A 254 22.86 46.71 -96.61
CA ASN A 254 24.26 46.89 -96.97
C ASN A 254 24.49 46.70 -98.46
N LYS A 255 25.61 47.25 -98.95
CA LYS A 255 26.01 47.14 -100.36
C LYS A 255 26.14 45.66 -100.75
N ILE A 256 25.50 45.29 -101.85
CA ILE A 256 25.63 43.97 -102.48
C ILE A 256 26.25 44.15 -103.87
N ILE A 257 27.27 43.35 -104.18
CA ILE A 257 27.85 43.28 -105.52
C ILE A 257 27.76 41.83 -106.01
N SER A 258 27.14 41.65 -107.17
CA SER A 258 27.20 40.40 -107.93
C SER A 258 28.28 40.52 -109.00
N GLY A 259 29.35 39.73 -108.86
CA GLY A 259 30.42 39.60 -109.85
C GLY A 259 30.17 38.43 -110.80
N SER A 260 31.21 37.96 -111.49
CA SER A 260 31.12 36.82 -112.41
C SER A 260 31.11 35.45 -111.73
N VAL A 261 31.62 35.35 -110.50
CA VAL A 261 31.76 34.07 -109.76
C VAL A 261 31.25 34.14 -108.32
N GLU A 262 30.86 35.32 -107.83
CA GLU A 262 30.39 35.49 -106.45
C GLU A 262 29.39 36.63 -106.30
N ILE A 263 28.58 36.53 -105.26
CA ILE A 263 27.80 37.64 -104.71
C ILE A 263 28.34 37.93 -103.31
N ALA A 264 28.75 39.17 -103.07
CA ALA A 264 29.28 39.61 -101.79
C ALA A 264 28.38 40.70 -101.17
N ILE A 265 28.05 40.52 -99.89
CA ILE A 265 27.42 41.53 -99.04
C ILE A 265 28.52 42.16 -98.20
N TYR A 266 28.63 43.48 -98.28
CA TYR A 266 29.65 44.23 -97.57
C TYR A 266 29.17 44.56 -96.14
N ASN A 267 30.10 44.89 -95.25
CA ASN A 267 29.79 45.52 -93.96
C ASN A 267 29.31 46.96 -94.20
N ASP A 268 28.85 47.63 -93.14
CA ASP A 268 28.38 49.02 -93.20
C ASP A 268 29.48 50.00 -93.67
N ASP A 269 30.76 49.62 -93.57
CA ASP A 269 31.89 50.37 -94.12
C ASP A 269 31.93 50.41 -95.66
N GLY A 270 31.07 49.65 -96.34
CA GLY A 270 30.93 49.59 -97.80
C GLY A 270 32.13 49.01 -98.56
N THR A 271 33.15 48.51 -97.85
CA THR A 271 34.45 48.11 -98.41
C THR A 271 34.89 46.72 -97.96
N THR A 272 34.57 46.32 -96.73
CA THR A 272 34.88 44.99 -96.21
C THR A 272 33.77 44.01 -96.59
N LYS A 273 34.11 42.91 -97.26
CA LYS A 273 33.14 41.83 -97.53
C LYS A 273 32.73 41.18 -96.21
N GLY A 274 31.45 41.22 -95.87
CA GLY A 274 30.91 40.58 -94.67
C GLY A 274 30.63 39.11 -94.89
N GLN A 275 29.86 38.82 -95.95
CA GLN A 275 29.42 37.49 -96.35
C GLN A 275 29.55 37.36 -97.87
N LYS A 276 29.91 36.17 -98.35
CA LYS A 276 29.94 35.89 -99.79
C LYS A 276 29.33 34.53 -100.10
N SER A 277 28.77 34.41 -101.29
CA SER A 277 28.33 33.14 -101.85
C SER A 277 28.83 33.01 -103.28
N VAL A 278 29.34 31.83 -103.62
CA VAL A 278 29.77 31.49 -104.98
C VAL A 278 28.53 31.35 -105.86
N ILE A 279 28.57 31.97 -107.03
CA ILE A 279 27.52 31.84 -108.05
C ILE A 279 28.09 31.24 -109.33
N SER A 280 27.25 30.51 -110.05
CA SER A 280 27.56 29.92 -111.34
C SER A 280 26.30 29.94 -112.22
N ASP A 281 26.50 30.20 -113.51
CA ASP A 281 25.48 30.13 -114.55
C ASP A 281 26.08 29.38 -115.74
N ASP A 282 25.59 28.18 -116.02
CA ASP A 282 26.04 27.34 -117.14
C ASP A 282 25.16 27.48 -118.39
N GLY A 283 24.24 28.44 -118.39
CA GLY A 283 23.27 28.68 -119.46
C GLY A 283 22.01 27.83 -119.36
N ASN A 284 21.94 26.87 -118.44
CA ASN A 284 20.73 26.10 -118.12
C ASN A 284 20.24 26.38 -116.70
N ASP A 285 21.14 26.34 -115.71
CA ASP A 285 20.84 26.52 -114.30
C ASP A 285 21.71 27.62 -113.66
N PHE A 286 21.05 28.60 -113.04
CA PHE A 286 21.72 29.51 -112.13
C PHE A 286 21.79 28.88 -110.72
N THR A 287 23.00 28.73 -110.19
CA THR A 287 23.22 28.20 -108.85
C THR A 287 23.90 29.24 -107.96
N ARG A 288 23.50 29.27 -106.69
CA ARG A 288 24.14 30.05 -105.63
C ARG A 288 24.39 29.14 -104.43
N GLY A 289 25.64 29.09 -103.98
CA GLY A 289 26.01 28.34 -102.77
C GLY A 289 25.47 28.97 -101.48
N GLU A 290 25.79 28.35 -100.35
CA GLU A 290 25.53 28.95 -99.03
C GLU A 290 26.37 30.22 -98.82
N PHE A 291 25.83 31.19 -98.08
CA PHE A 291 26.61 32.36 -97.68
C PHE A 291 27.62 31.95 -96.61
N GLY A 292 28.90 32.10 -96.93
CA GLY A 292 30.02 31.87 -96.04
C GLY A 292 30.66 33.16 -95.54
N THR A 293 31.83 33.02 -94.92
CA THR A 293 32.65 34.16 -94.50
C THR A 293 33.05 35.03 -95.69
N GLY A 294 33.07 36.36 -95.50
CA GLY A 294 33.50 37.31 -96.52
C GLY A 294 35.02 37.38 -96.73
N ALA A 295 35.82 36.79 -95.82
CA ALA A 295 37.27 36.65 -95.94
C ALA A 295 37.64 35.64 -97.05
#